data_AF-F7S765-F1
#
_entry.id   AF-F7S765-F1
#
_cell.length_a   1.000
_cell.length_b   1.000
_cell.length_c   1.000
_cell.angle_alpha   90.00
_cell.angle_beta   90.00
_cell.angle_gamma   90.00
#
_symmetry.space_group_name_H-M   'P 1'
#
loop_
_entity.id
_entity.type
_entity.pdbx_description
1 polymer ?
#
loop_
_entity_poly.entity_id
_entity_poly.type
_entity_poly.pdbx_seq_one_letter_code
_entity_poly.pdbx_strand_id
1 'polypeptide(L)'
;MMADPRIFSHFQLVPVRPDRKTAGAAAAATTVLHAFGGFFCRAFRVHDFMLGRLNMRDYLRRVLILRADNPLFDGWSLAERQRHALDADGAPLPTVDGATPPAAYWLPVIPDSLGPTPGGHAGILPWPAGQLDPETLRPALGQRVAALLAIAQKDEISGLLANLWFDAGERFISARITGDIVAAFRAALERHDLLPRAGGAG
;
A
#
# COMPACT_ATOMS: atom_id res chain seq x y z
N MET A 1 5.99 -17.24 14.06
CA MET A 1 5.73 -16.20 15.07
C MET A 1 4.38 -15.50 14.85
N MET A 2 4.01 -15.10 13.61
CA MET A 2 2.71 -14.43 13.34
C MET A 2 1.53 -15.38 13.02
N ALA A 3 1.80 -16.67 12.83
CA ALA A 3 0.80 -17.72 12.56
C ALA A 3 0.71 -18.77 13.69
N ASP A 4 1.21 -18.44 14.89
CA ASP A 4 1.15 -19.35 16.03
C ASP A 4 -0.28 -19.34 16.60
N PRO A 5 -0.98 -20.48 16.62
CA PRO A 5 -2.38 -20.55 17.07
C PRO A 5 -2.55 -20.21 18.56
N ARG A 6 -1.45 -20.09 19.33
CA ARG A 6 -1.47 -19.77 20.76
C ARG A 6 -1.40 -18.27 21.05
N ILE A 7 -1.20 -17.44 20.03
CA ILE A 7 -1.20 -15.98 20.16
C ILE A 7 -2.60 -15.47 19.80
N PHE A 8 -3.36 -15.02 20.81
CA PHE A 8 -4.77 -14.64 20.65
C PHE A 8 -4.98 -13.17 20.22
N SER A 9 -3.94 -12.34 20.20
CA SER A 9 -4.01 -10.95 19.72
C SER A 9 -3.42 -10.84 18.32
N HIS A 10 -4.27 -11.02 17.31
CA HIS A 10 -3.94 -10.80 15.90
C HIS A 10 -4.62 -9.55 15.36
N PHE A 11 -4.15 -8.37 15.78
CA PHE A 11 -4.58 -7.10 15.16
C PHE A 11 -3.74 -6.85 13.89
N GLN A 12 -3.87 -7.74 12.90
CA GLN A 12 -3.18 -7.57 11.63
C GLN A 12 -4.03 -6.73 10.68
N LEU A 13 -3.44 -5.63 10.20
CA LEU A 13 -4.01 -4.81 9.15
C LEU A 13 -3.44 -5.28 7.81
N VAL A 14 -4.32 -5.84 6.97
CA VAL A 14 -3.99 -6.22 5.61
C VAL A 14 -4.56 -5.15 4.68
N PRO A 15 -3.79 -4.60 3.73
CA PRO A 15 -4.33 -3.67 2.74
C PRO A 15 -5.45 -4.36 1.96
N VAL A 16 -6.63 -3.75 1.91
CA VAL A 16 -7.75 -4.19 1.07
C VAL A 16 -8.11 -3.04 0.14
N ARG A 17 -8.38 -3.35 -1.12
CA ARG A 17 -8.78 -2.39 -2.15
C ARG A 17 -10.06 -2.89 -2.86
N PRO A 18 -11.25 -2.52 -2.34
CA PRO A 18 -12.54 -3.03 -2.82
C PRO A 18 -12.83 -2.79 -4.30
N ASP A 19 -12.45 -1.63 -4.85
CA ASP A 19 -12.70 -1.26 -6.25
C ASP A 19 -11.88 -2.11 -7.26
N ARG A 20 -10.78 -2.71 -6.81
CA ARG A 20 -10.01 -3.71 -7.59
C ARG A 20 -10.22 -5.15 -7.12
N LYS A 21 -10.99 -5.37 -6.05
CA LYS A 21 -11.17 -6.67 -5.39
C LYS A 21 -9.82 -7.34 -5.04
N THR A 22 -8.83 -6.55 -4.63
CA THR A 22 -7.51 -7.05 -4.23
C THR A 22 -7.27 -6.88 -2.73
N ALA A 23 -6.41 -7.72 -2.17
CA ALA A 23 -5.94 -7.64 -0.80
C ALA A 23 -4.44 -7.97 -0.69
N GLY A 24 -3.84 -7.63 0.45
CA GLY A 24 -2.43 -7.87 0.73
C GLY A 24 -1.52 -7.14 -0.26
N ALA A 25 -0.48 -7.83 -0.73
CA ALA A 25 0.50 -7.24 -1.64
C ALA A 25 -0.12 -6.73 -2.96
N ALA A 26 -1.18 -7.38 -3.45
CA ALA A 26 -1.86 -6.98 -4.68
C ALA A 26 -2.72 -5.70 -4.55
N ALA A 27 -2.98 -5.25 -3.32
CA ALA A 27 -3.70 -3.99 -3.05
C ALA A 27 -2.76 -2.78 -2.93
N ALA A 28 -1.47 -3.01 -2.68
CA ALA A 28 -0.46 -1.99 -2.48
C ALA A 28 0.43 -1.84 -3.73
N ALA A 29 0.61 -0.60 -4.22
CA ALA A 29 1.38 -0.30 -5.41
C ALA A 29 2.90 -0.38 -5.15
N THR A 30 3.34 -0.15 -3.92
CA THR A 30 4.77 -0.19 -3.55
C THR A 30 5.36 -1.61 -3.56
N THR A 31 4.52 -2.66 -3.55
CA THR A 31 4.95 -4.06 -3.47
C THR A 31 5.71 -4.54 -4.71
N VAL A 32 5.60 -3.82 -5.83
CA VAL A 32 6.36 -4.11 -7.03
C VAL A 32 7.86 -4.12 -6.72
N LEU A 33 8.59 -5.03 -7.38
CA LEU A 33 10.01 -5.28 -7.14
C LEU A 33 10.32 -5.65 -5.68
N HIS A 34 9.55 -6.56 -5.10
CA HIS A 34 9.74 -7.01 -3.71
C HIS A 34 9.71 -5.85 -2.71
N ALA A 35 8.69 -4.99 -2.83
CA ALA A 35 8.47 -3.80 -2.00
C ALA A 35 9.44 -2.63 -2.22
N PHE A 36 10.28 -2.66 -3.26
CA PHE A 36 11.17 -1.54 -3.60
C PHE A 36 10.54 -0.47 -4.49
N GLY A 37 9.39 -0.72 -5.12
CA GLY A 37 8.73 0.25 -6.00
C GLY A 37 8.47 1.59 -5.33
N GLY A 38 8.20 1.57 -4.02
CA GLY A 38 8.03 2.76 -3.20
C GLY A 38 9.24 3.69 -3.20
N PHE A 39 10.48 3.22 -3.36
CA PHE A 39 11.65 4.12 -3.39
C PHE A 39 11.71 4.96 -4.67
N PHE A 40 11.24 4.40 -5.78
CA PHE A 40 11.37 5.01 -7.11
C PHE A 40 10.21 5.93 -7.47
N CYS A 41 9.04 5.80 -6.82
CA CYS A 41 7.87 6.61 -7.14
C CYS A 41 7.16 7.14 -5.89
N ARG A 42 7.11 8.46 -5.75
CA ARG A 42 6.37 9.12 -4.67
C ARG A 42 4.87 8.81 -4.75
N ALA A 43 4.29 8.74 -5.94
CA ALA A 43 2.86 8.46 -6.10
C ALA A 43 2.46 7.10 -5.53
N PHE A 44 3.32 6.07 -5.66
CA PHE A 44 3.08 4.76 -5.06
C PHE A 44 3.02 4.85 -3.53
N ARG A 45 3.97 5.58 -2.92
CA ARG A 45 3.98 5.79 -1.45
C ARG A 45 2.75 6.54 -0.97
N VAL A 46 2.35 7.60 -1.68
CA VAL A 46 1.15 8.39 -1.34
C VAL A 46 -0.10 7.54 -1.46
N HIS A 47 -0.23 6.76 -2.54
CA HIS A 47 -1.33 5.82 -2.72
C HIS A 47 -1.43 4.84 -1.54
N ASP A 48 -0.34 4.13 -1.23
CA ASP A 48 -0.35 3.09 -0.20
C ASP A 48 -0.54 3.67 1.21
N PHE A 49 0.00 4.86 1.47
CA PHE A 49 -0.24 5.58 2.72
C PHE A 49 -1.72 5.89 2.91
N MET A 50 -2.39 6.46 1.90
CA MET A 50 -3.81 6.77 1.99
C MET A 50 -4.67 5.51 2.06
N LEU A 51 -4.32 4.46 1.31
CA LEU A 51 -4.97 3.16 1.38
C LEU A 51 -4.86 2.55 2.79
N GLY A 52 -3.68 2.62 3.41
CA GLY A 52 -3.46 2.18 4.78
C GLY A 52 -4.32 2.93 5.79
N ARG A 53 -4.46 4.26 5.64
CA ARG A 53 -5.33 5.07 6.50
C ARG A 53 -6.81 4.69 6.37
N LEU A 54 -7.27 4.45 5.15
CA LEU A 54 -8.65 4.01 4.92
C LEU A 54 -8.91 2.63 5.54
N ASN A 55 -8.02 1.67 5.29
CA ASN A 55 -8.12 0.33 5.88
C ASN A 55 -8.09 0.38 7.42
N MET A 56 -7.24 1.22 8.01
CA MET A 56 -7.21 1.41 9.46
C MET A 56 -8.52 2.00 9.99
N ARG A 57 -9.07 3.01 9.32
CA ARG A 57 -10.35 3.60 9.71
C ARG A 57 -11.46 2.54 9.71
N ASP A 58 -11.54 1.75 8.63
CA ASP A 58 -12.55 0.70 8.50
C ASP A 58 -12.34 -0.41 9.54
N TYR A 59 -11.09 -0.75 9.86
CA TYR A 59 -10.76 -1.68 10.94
C TYR A 59 -11.24 -1.18 12.30
N LEU A 60 -10.93 0.07 12.65
CA LEU A 60 -11.33 0.68 13.92
C LEU A 60 -12.86 0.67 14.09
N ARG A 61 -13.59 1.00 13.01
CA ARG A 61 -15.06 1.01 13.00
C ARG A 61 -15.71 -0.36 13.15
N ARG A 62 -14.98 -1.44 12.85
CA ARG A 62 -15.51 -2.82 12.91
C ARG A 62 -15.06 -3.56 14.16
N VAL A 63 -13.84 -3.28 14.63
CA VAL A 63 -13.20 -4.06 15.69
C VAL A 63 -13.19 -3.34 17.03
N LEU A 64 -13.04 -2.01 17.04
CA LEU A 64 -13.04 -1.20 18.26
C LEU A 64 -14.39 -0.53 18.48
N ILE A 65 -15.44 -1.34 18.50
CA ILE A 65 -16.81 -0.94 18.84
C ILE A 65 -17.31 -1.74 20.03
N LEU A 66 -18.16 -1.13 20.84
CA LEU A 66 -18.80 -1.73 22.00
C LEU A 66 -20.29 -1.45 21.94
N ARG A 67 -21.12 -2.29 22.56
CA ARG A 67 -22.55 -2.01 22.71
C ARG A 67 -22.76 -0.70 23.46
N ALA A 68 -23.81 0.04 23.12
CA ALA A 68 -24.04 1.36 23.69
C ALA A 68 -24.50 1.37 25.16
N ASP A 69 -24.83 0.19 25.72
CA ASP A 69 -25.05 -0.02 27.15
C ASP A 69 -23.75 -0.28 27.94
N ASN A 70 -22.58 -0.24 27.29
CA ASN A 70 -21.31 -0.32 27.98
C ASN A 70 -21.06 0.94 28.84
N PRO A 71 -20.60 0.81 30.11
CA PRO A 71 -20.36 1.95 31.00
C PRO A 71 -19.38 3.01 30.46
N LEU A 72 -18.53 2.65 29.50
CA LEU A 72 -17.67 3.62 28.80
C LEU A 72 -18.45 4.79 28.19
N PHE A 73 -19.73 4.60 27.87
CA PHE A 73 -20.57 5.58 27.20
C PHE A 73 -21.53 6.32 28.13
N ASP A 74 -21.48 6.12 29.45
CA ASP A 74 -22.43 6.74 30.40
C ASP A 74 -22.42 8.27 30.35
N GLY A 75 -21.27 8.86 30.02
CA GLY A 75 -21.13 10.32 29.84
C GLY A 75 -21.58 10.87 28.48
N TRP A 76 -21.97 10.02 27.52
CA TRP A 76 -22.33 10.46 26.17
C TRP A 76 -23.77 10.93 26.09
N SER A 77 -23.96 12.11 25.51
CA SER A 77 -25.27 12.66 25.19
C SER A 77 -25.98 11.85 24.10
N LEU A 78 -27.30 11.98 24.01
CA LEU A 78 -28.09 11.35 22.95
C LEU A 78 -27.60 11.79 21.55
N ALA A 79 -27.25 13.06 21.38
CA ALA A 79 -26.75 13.59 20.11
C ALA A 79 -25.40 12.96 19.69
N GLU A 80 -24.49 12.71 20.65
CA GLU A 80 -23.24 12.00 20.38
C GLU A 80 -23.51 10.54 20.02
N ARG A 81 -24.37 9.87 20.77
CA ARG A 81 -24.77 8.48 20.50
C ARG A 81 -25.39 8.35 19.11
N GLN A 82 -26.26 9.28 18.73
CA GLN A 82 -26.85 9.36 17.40
C GLN A 82 -25.82 9.54 16.29
N ARG A 83 -24.90 10.49 16.47
CA ARG A 83 -23.85 10.79 15.47
C ARG A 83 -22.95 9.60 15.19
N HIS A 84 -22.70 8.76 16.19
CA HIS A 84 -21.72 7.69 16.15
C HIS A 84 -22.35 6.28 16.20
N ALA A 85 -23.66 6.17 16.01
CA ALA A 85 -24.37 4.89 16.07
C ALA A 85 -23.93 3.96 14.93
N LEU A 86 -23.63 2.72 15.28
CA LEU A 86 -23.23 1.65 14.37
C LEU A 86 -24.06 0.40 14.61
N ASP A 87 -24.18 -0.44 13.58
CA ASP A 87 -24.61 -1.82 13.74
C ASP A 87 -23.44 -2.71 14.24
N ALA A 88 -23.71 -4.00 14.42
CA ALA A 88 -22.71 -4.96 14.88
C ALA A 88 -21.55 -5.17 13.88
N ASP A 89 -21.73 -4.78 12.62
CA ASP A 89 -20.75 -4.89 11.54
C ASP A 89 -19.98 -3.59 11.30
N GLY A 90 -20.23 -2.53 12.09
CA GLY A 90 -19.57 -1.23 12.00
C GLY A 90 -20.12 -0.30 10.91
N ALA A 91 -21.32 -0.59 10.37
CA ALA A 91 -22.01 0.30 9.43
C ALA A 91 -22.81 1.37 10.19
N PRO A 92 -22.90 2.62 9.68
CA PRO A 92 -23.64 3.69 10.34
C PRO A 92 -25.14 3.36 10.41
N LEU A 93 -25.73 3.53 11.60
CA LEU A 93 -27.18 3.47 11.77
C LEU A 93 -27.80 4.86 11.56
N PRO A 94 -28.80 5.00 10.68
CA PRO A 94 -29.35 6.31 10.31
C PRO A 94 -30.23 6.92 11.41
N THR A 95 -30.81 6.10 12.29
CA THR A 95 -31.74 6.58 13.32
C THR A 95 -31.49 5.85 14.64
N VAL A 96 -31.00 6.59 15.62
CA VAL A 96 -31.06 6.26 17.05
C VAL A 96 -31.81 7.41 17.70
N ASP A 97 -32.66 7.15 18.68
CA ASP A 97 -33.38 8.18 19.42
C ASP A 97 -33.50 7.79 20.89
N GLY A 98 -34.18 8.62 21.70
CA GLY A 98 -34.38 8.34 23.12
C GLY A 98 -35.22 7.09 23.41
N ALA A 99 -35.96 6.57 22.42
CA ALA A 99 -36.72 5.34 22.54
C ALA A 99 -35.89 4.09 22.17
N THR A 100 -34.78 4.28 21.45
CA THR A 100 -33.89 3.20 21.01
C THR A 100 -33.12 2.63 22.20
N PRO A 101 -33.27 1.33 22.53
CA PRO A 101 -32.54 0.72 23.64
C PRO A 101 -31.02 0.76 23.40
N PRO A 102 -30.18 1.14 24.38
CA PRO A 102 -28.71 1.11 24.25
C PRO A 102 -28.14 -0.27 23.91
N ALA A 103 -28.87 -1.34 24.21
CA ALA A 103 -28.53 -2.71 23.84
C ALA A 103 -28.67 -3.02 22.33
N ALA A 104 -29.33 -2.16 21.56
CA ALA A 104 -29.70 -2.42 20.16
C ALA A 104 -28.69 -1.88 19.14
N TYR A 105 -27.69 -1.12 19.57
CA TYR A 105 -26.69 -0.51 18.69
C TYR A 105 -25.30 -0.48 19.33
N TRP A 106 -24.31 -0.15 18.52
CA TRP A 106 -22.90 -0.11 18.86
C TRP A 106 -22.36 1.30 18.74
N LEU A 107 -21.32 1.59 19.51
CA LEU A 107 -20.61 2.86 19.52
C LEU A 107 -19.10 2.59 19.41
N PRO A 108 -18.36 3.44 18.68
CA PRO A 108 -16.92 3.30 18.57
C PRO A 108 -16.22 3.72 19.86
N VAL A 109 -15.19 2.96 20.23
CA VAL A 109 -14.27 3.35 21.30
C VAL A 109 -13.48 4.60 20.93
N ILE A 110 -13.22 4.80 19.63
CA ILE A 110 -12.54 5.99 19.07
C ILE A 110 -13.55 6.77 18.21
N PRO A 111 -14.18 7.85 18.72
CA PRO A 111 -15.27 8.56 18.03
C PRO A 111 -14.88 9.12 16.66
N ASP A 112 -13.65 9.61 16.55
CA ASP A 112 -13.10 10.22 15.32
C ASP A 112 -12.85 9.21 14.19
N SER A 113 -12.95 7.91 14.46
CA SER A 113 -12.92 6.87 13.40
C SER A 113 -14.07 7.01 12.39
N LEU A 114 -15.12 7.76 12.74
CA LEU A 114 -16.26 8.08 11.88
C LEU A 114 -16.13 9.45 11.20
N GLY A 115 -15.07 10.21 11.49
CA GLY A 115 -14.81 11.52 10.91
C GLY A 115 -14.49 11.48 9.41
N PRO A 116 -14.50 12.64 8.73
CA PRO A 116 -14.10 12.74 7.34
C PRO A 116 -12.68 12.17 7.16
N THR A 117 -12.43 11.53 6.02
CA THR A 117 -11.15 10.88 5.75
C THR A 117 -10.00 11.88 5.97
N PRO A 118 -9.02 11.56 6.83
CA PRO A 118 -7.92 12.47 7.10
C PRO A 118 -7.17 12.86 5.82
N GLY A 119 -7.14 14.15 5.49
CA GLY A 119 -6.50 14.69 4.29
C GLY A 119 -7.45 15.05 3.13
N GLY A 120 -8.76 15.15 3.35
CA GLY A 120 -9.72 15.68 2.37
C GLY A 120 -10.04 14.77 1.18
N HIS A 121 -9.42 13.60 1.11
CA HIS A 121 -9.69 12.60 0.08
C HIS A 121 -10.85 11.73 0.55
N ALA A 122 -12.05 11.97 0.02
CA ALA A 122 -13.27 11.27 0.43
C ALA A 122 -13.28 9.75 0.13
N GLY A 123 -12.25 9.19 -0.50
CA GLY A 123 -12.24 7.78 -0.91
C GLY A 123 -10.88 7.24 -1.32
N ILE A 124 -10.91 6.03 -1.88
CA ILE A 124 -9.74 5.31 -2.39
C ILE A 124 -9.11 6.13 -3.52
N LEU A 125 -7.81 6.41 -3.42
CA LEU A 125 -7.08 7.07 -4.50
C LEU A 125 -7.09 6.20 -5.77
N PRO A 126 -7.13 6.81 -6.97
CA PRO A 126 -6.95 6.08 -8.22
C PRO A 126 -5.66 5.25 -8.19
N TRP A 127 -5.69 4.11 -8.88
CA TRP A 127 -4.50 3.28 -9.03
C TRP A 127 -3.39 4.08 -9.72
N PRO A 128 -2.16 4.12 -9.20
CA PRO A 128 -1.13 5.05 -9.67
C PRO A 128 -0.40 4.54 -10.94
N ALA A 129 -1.15 4.02 -11.92
CA ALA A 129 -0.61 3.57 -13.19
C ALA A 129 0.03 4.73 -13.96
N GLY A 130 1.15 4.44 -14.64
CA GLY A 130 1.87 5.41 -15.47
C GLY A 130 2.65 6.48 -14.69
N GLN A 131 2.71 6.40 -13.36
CA GLN A 131 3.43 7.37 -12.52
C GLN A 131 4.94 7.09 -12.42
N LEU A 132 5.42 6.00 -13.03
CA LEU A 132 6.82 5.62 -13.06
C LEU A 132 7.17 5.08 -14.45
N ASP A 133 8.04 5.80 -15.15
CA ASP A 133 8.65 5.31 -16.39
C ASP A 133 10.06 4.77 -16.09
N PRO A 134 10.31 3.46 -16.24
CA PRO A 134 11.62 2.85 -15.98
C PRO A 134 12.75 3.45 -16.84
N GLU A 135 12.44 3.99 -18.02
CA GLU A 135 13.47 4.59 -18.88
C GLU A 135 14.12 5.81 -18.23
N THR A 136 13.38 6.55 -17.41
CA THR A 136 13.92 7.69 -16.66
C THR A 136 15.03 7.30 -15.68
N LEU A 137 15.07 6.03 -15.26
CA LEU A 137 16.08 5.48 -14.35
C LEU A 137 17.33 4.99 -15.10
N ARG A 138 17.25 4.76 -16.42
CA ARG A 138 18.34 4.17 -17.22
C ARG A 138 19.67 4.90 -17.05
N PRO A 139 19.76 6.25 -17.08
CA PRO A 139 21.04 6.93 -16.93
C PRO A 139 21.68 6.70 -15.55
N ALA A 140 20.89 6.82 -14.48
CA ALA A 140 21.38 6.64 -13.12
C ALA A 140 21.76 5.17 -12.83
N LEU A 141 20.99 4.22 -13.38
CA LEU A 141 21.31 2.79 -13.30
C LEU A 141 22.60 2.48 -14.06
N GLY A 142 22.77 3.00 -15.28
CA GLY A 142 23.97 2.80 -16.08
C GLY A 142 25.23 3.34 -15.40
N GLN A 143 25.15 4.52 -14.78
CA GLN A 143 26.24 5.07 -13.99
C GLN A 143 26.61 4.17 -12.81
N ARG A 144 25.62 3.65 -12.07
CA ARG A 144 25.86 2.72 -10.96
C ARG A 144 26.43 1.39 -11.41
N VAL A 145 25.90 0.80 -12.49
CA VAL A 145 26.41 -0.47 -13.04
C VAL A 145 27.86 -0.30 -13.50
N ALA A 146 28.18 0.79 -14.21
CA ALA A 146 29.55 1.09 -14.61
C ALA A 146 30.50 1.21 -13.40
N ALA A 147 30.08 1.95 -12.36
CA ALA A 147 30.87 2.09 -11.13
C ALA A 147 31.11 0.74 -10.42
N LEU A 148 30.08 -0.12 -10.35
CA LEU A 148 30.20 -1.45 -9.76
C LEU A 148 31.13 -2.37 -10.58
N LEU A 149 31.05 -2.32 -11.91
CA LEU A 149 31.95 -3.08 -12.79
C LEU A 149 33.40 -2.62 -12.67
N ALA A 150 33.65 -1.31 -12.56
CA ALA A 150 34.98 -0.76 -12.35
C ALA A 150 35.59 -1.18 -11.00
N ILE A 151 34.77 -1.37 -9.96
CA ILE A 151 35.23 -1.91 -8.67
C ILE A 151 35.52 -3.40 -8.80
N ALA A 152 34.60 -4.17 -9.38
CA ALA A 152 34.78 -5.60 -9.60
C ALA A 152 36.05 -5.90 -10.41
N GLN A 153 36.43 -5.03 -11.35
CA GLN A 153 37.68 -5.17 -12.11
C GLN A 153 38.94 -5.06 -11.24
N LYS A 154 38.90 -4.30 -10.13
CA LYS A 154 40.05 -4.14 -9.23
C LYS A 154 40.23 -5.34 -8.30
N ASP A 155 39.13 -6.00 -7.96
CA ASP A 155 39.11 -7.22 -7.15
C ASP A 155 39.00 -8.43 -8.08
N GLU A 156 40.13 -8.83 -8.67
CA GLU A 156 40.36 -10.04 -9.51
C GLU A 156 39.09 -10.84 -9.89
N ILE A 157 38.51 -10.52 -11.06
CA ILE A 157 37.22 -11.08 -11.49
C ILE A 157 37.32 -12.59 -11.77
N SER A 158 36.53 -13.40 -11.05
CA SER A 158 36.34 -14.81 -11.36
C SER A 158 35.43 -15.05 -12.57
N GLY A 159 35.89 -15.88 -13.51
CA GLY A 159 35.13 -16.77 -14.40
C GLY A 159 34.11 -16.17 -15.38
N LEU A 160 32.93 -15.76 -14.89
CA LEU A 160 31.78 -15.44 -15.75
C LEU A 160 31.86 -14.02 -16.34
N LEU A 161 32.24 -13.05 -15.52
CA LEU A 161 32.36 -11.65 -15.95
C LEU A 161 33.65 -11.42 -16.75
N ALA A 162 34.74 -12.15 -16.45
CA ALA A 162 36.00 -12.04 -17.17
C ALA A 162 35.85 -12.42 -18.66
N ASN A 163 35.13 -13.50 -18.96
CA ASN A 163 34.91 -13.94 -20.35
C ASN A 163 34.05 -12.96 -21.17
N LEU A 164 33.00 -12.39 -20.57
CA LEU A 164 32.19 -11.35 -21.23
C LEU A 164 32.99 -10.07 -21.50
N TRP A 165 33.93 -9.74 -20.60
CA TRP A 165 34.83 -8.59 -20.72
C TRP A 165 35.80 -8.70 -21.90
N PHE A 166 36.35 -9.88 -22.16
CA PHE A 166 37.26 -10.12 -23.29
C PHE A 166 36.57 -9.95 -24.66
N ASP A 167 35.28 -10.28 -24.76
CA ASP A 167 34.58 -10.34 -26.06
C ASP A 167 33.88 -9.03 -26.48
N ALA A 168 33.51 -8.14 -25.55
CA ALA A 168 32.61 -7.02 -25.88
C ALA A 168 32.97 -5.63 -25.31
N GLY A 169 33.89 -5.55 -24.35
CA GLY A 169 34.30 -4.28 -23.71
C GLY A 169 33.30 -3.72 -22.68
N GLU A 170 33.84 -2.99 -21.69
CA GLU A 170 33.11 -2.50 -20.49
C GLU A 170 31.80 -1.75 -20.81
N ARG A 171 31.83 -0.85 -21.79
CA ARG A 171 30.68 -0.02 -22.16
C ARG A 171 29.52 -0.85 -22.70
N PHE A 172 29.81 -1.93 -23.43
CA PHE A 172 28.79 -2.83 -23.95
C PHE A 172 28.14 -3.64 -22.83
N ILE A 173 28.94 -4.17 -21.91
CA ILE A 173 28.45 -4.95 -20.76
C ILE A 173 27.58 -4.08 -19.85
N SER A 174 28.04 -2.87 -19.51
CA SER A 174 27.27 -1.92 -18.71
C SER A 174 25.93 -1.58 -19.37
N ALA A 175 25.93 -1.30 -20.68
CA ALA A 175 24.71 -1.01 -21.43
C ALA A 175 23.75 -2.21 -21.47
N ARG A 176 24.27 -3.43 -21.70
CA ARG A 176 23.50 -4.68 -21.72
C ARG A 176 22.82 -4.94 -20.37
N ILE A 177 23.59 -4.94 -19.27
CA ILE A 177 23.06 -5.17 -17.91
C ILE A 177 22.03 -4.10 -17.55
N THR A 178 22.32 -2.83 -17.86
CA THR A 178 21.36 -1.74 -17.63
C THR A 178 20.06 -1.96 -18.40
N GLY A 179 20.17 -2.40 -19.66
CA GLY A 179 19.01 -2.76 -20.47
C GLY A 179 18.17 -3.88 -19.85
N ASP A 180 18.81 -4.95 -19.37
CA ASP A 180 18.14 -6.07 -18.73
C ASP A 180 17.45 -5.66 -17.42
N ILE A 181 18.08 -4.81 -16.61
CA ILE A 181 17.47 -4.26 -15.39
C ILE A 181 16.23 -3.43 -15.73
N VAL A 182 16.33 -2.52 -16.71
CA VAL A 182 15.20 -1.67 -17.11
C VAL A 182 14.04 -2.52 -17.67
N ALA A 183 14.36 -3.55 -18.46
CA ALA A 183 13.37 -4.49 -18.99
C ALA A 183 12.67 -5.29 -17.87
N ALA A 184 13.43 -5.81 -16.91
CA ALA A 184 12.87 -6.50 -15.74
C ALA A 184 11.99 -5.59 -14.89
N PHE A 185 12.38 -4.32 -14.74
CA PHE A 185 11.61 -3.31 -14.04
C PHE A 185 10.27 -3.02 -14.75
N ARG A 186 10.30 -2.85 -16.09
CA ARG A 186 9.09 -2.70 -16.91
C ARG A 186 8.16 -3.90 -16.77
N ALA A 187 8.69 -5.12 -16.89
CA ALA A 187 7.90 -6.34 -16.73
C ALA A 187 7.28 -6.46 -15.33
N ALA A 188 7.98 -6.00 -14.27
CA ALA A 188 7.45 -5.97 -12.92
C ALA A 188 6.27 -5.00 -12.79
N LEU A 189 6.38 -3.79 -13.36
CA LEU A 189 5.28 -2.82 -13.40
C LEU A 189 4.08 -3.35 -14.19
N GLU A 190 4.31 -4.02 -15.32
CA GLU A 190 3.26 -4.62 -16.14
C GLU A 190 2.47 -5.68 -15.36
N ARG A 191 3.16 -6.61 -14.68
CA ARG A 191 2.51 -7.62 -13.84
C ARG A 191 1.64 -7.04 -12.72
N HIS A 192 1.94 -5.82 -12.27
CA HIS A 192 1.19 -5.12 -11.23
C HIS A 192 0.21 -4.09 -11.80
N ASP A 193 0.00 -4.05 -13.13
CA ASP A 193 -0.88 -3.10 -13.80
C ASP A 193 -0.53 -1.64 -13.46
N LEU A 194 0.77 -1.34 -13.35
CA LEU A 194 1.32 -0.02 -13.03
C LEU A 194 1.87 0.73 -14.26
N LEU A 195 1.87 0.09 -15.44
CA LEU A 195 2.15 0.77 -16.70
C LEU A 195 0.92 1.58 -17.17
N PRO A 196 1.11 2.62 -18.01
CA PRO A 196 -0.01 3.33 -18.61
C PRO A 196 -0.90 2.36 -19.39
N ARG A 197 -2.23 2.44 -19.21
CA ARG A 197 -3.16 1.70 -20.06
C ARG A 197 -3.21 2.35 -21.43
N ALA A 198 -3.01 1.57 -22.49
CA ALA A 198 -3.26 2.02 -23.86
C ALA A 198 -4.75 2.38 -23.99
N GLY A 199 -5.08 3.67 -24.12
CA GLY A 199 -6.45 4.15 -24.36
C GLY A 199 -7.04 5.09 -23.31
N GLY A 200 -6.30 5.51 -22.29
CA GLY A 200 -6.78 6.50 -21.30
C GLY A 200 -6.25 7.91 -21.53
N ALA A 201 -6.41 8.46 -22.73
CA ALA A 201 -6.36 9.92 -22.88
C ALA A 201 -7.72 10.46 -22.41
N GLY A 202 -7.69 11.38 -21.45
CA GLY A 202 -8.87 12.14 -21.02
C GLY A 202 -9.38 13.06 -22.12
#